data_AF-A0A2E1JMS7-F1
#
_entry.id   AF-A0A2E1JMS7-F1
#
_cell.length_a   1.000
_cell.length_b   1.000
_cell.length_c   1.000
_cell.angle_alpha   90.00
_cell.angle_beta   90.00
_cell.angle_gamma   90.00
#
_symmetry.space_group_name_H-M   'P 1'
#
loop_
_entity.id
_entity.type
_entity.pdbx_description
1 polymer ?
#
loop_
_entity_poly.entity_id
_entity_poly.type
_entity_poly.pdbx_seq_one_letter_code
_entity_poly.pdbx_strand_id
1 'polypeptide(L)'
;YLDRTMQTSFFWDKASLVQARPRYESEGRIKLFNEIFGDKKIGESTKPLLTISYDIEKREHVFHNTFSTPEISFVDAICASSAAPMYFPTYQMDCGSWMIDGGIVTNNPTLVGFAQAKKAFPNDNIKVLSIGSGLNKHKISGSASSRWGGVGWLRNDIMGMMLDSEVHDDIAKDLIGESYLRINSPLGRINKMLDDDSDENLEKIHLMGMEWWSKFGETTKKFIED
;
A
#
# COMPACT_ATOMS: atom_id res chain seq x y z
N TYR A 1 8.13 9.93 -13.20
CA TYR A 1 8.13 8.54 -12.68
C TYR A 1 6.84 7.81 -13.04
N LEU A 2 5.66 8.41 -12.81
CA LEU A 2 4.35 7.81 -13.11
C LEU A 2 4.22 7.29 -14.55
N ASP A 3 4.53 8.11 -15.57
CA ASP A 3 4.51 7.70 -16.99
C ASP A 3 5.37 6.45 -17.29
N ARG A 4 6.44 6.26 -16.52
CA ARG A 4 7.36 5.14 -16.69
C ARG A 4 6.85 3.88 -16.03
N THR A 5 6.17 4.00 -14.88
CA THR A 5 5.61 2.87 -14.13
C THR A 5 4.25 2.42 -14.66
N MET A 6 3.45 3.36 -15.16
CA MET A 6 2.07 3.15 -15.62
C MET A 6 2.00 2.96 -17.14
N GLN A 7 2.98 2.23 -17.69
CA GLN A 7 2.96 1.86 -19.11
C GLN A 7 1.78 0.91 -19.36
N THR A 8 0.84 1.35 -20.18
CA THR A 8 -0.41 0.62 -20.42
C THR A 8 -0.19 -0.64 -21.24
N SER A 9 -0.92 -1.70 -20.87
CA SER A 9 -0.99 -2.88 -21.71
C SER A 9 -1.74 -2.55 -23.02
N PHE A 10 -1.26 -3.05 -24.16
CA PHE A 10 -1.79 -2.74 -25.51
C PHE A 10 -3.28 -3.09 -25.73
N PHE A 11 -3.94 -3.69 -24.74
CA PHE A 11 -5.32 -4.19 -24.83
C PHE A 11 -6.17 -3.64 -23.68
N TRP A 12 -6.29 -2.31 -23.59
CA TRP A 12 -7.28 -1.70 -22.73
C TRP A 12 -8.65 -1.73 -23.40
N ASP A 13 -9.51 -2.65 -22.95
CA ASP A 13 -10.90 -2.69 -23.38
C ASP A 13 -11.73 -1.73 -22.52
N LYS A 14 -11.92 -0.50 -23.02
CA LYS A 14 -12.79 0.54 -22.42
C LYS A 14 -14.21 0.07 -22.12
N ALA A 15 -14.66 -1.03 -22.73
CA ALA A 15 -16.03 -1.50 -22.70
C ALA A 15 -16.28 -2.72 -21.79
N SER A 16 -15.23 -3.34 -21.24
CA SER A 16 -15.39 -4.58 -20.45
C SER A 16 -15.48 -4.29 -18.95
N LEU A 17 -16.55 -4.80 -18.34
CA LEU A 17 -16.82 -4.79 -16.89
C LEU A 17 -15.88 -5.71 -16.09
N VAL A 18 -15.20 -6.62 -16.80
CA VAL A 18 -14.21 -7.54 -16.27
C VAL A 18 -12.92 -7.20 -16.99
N GLN A 19 -12.08 -6.45 -16.31
CA GLN A 19 -10.73 -6.22 -16.79
C GLN A 19 -10.03 -7.57 -16.89
N ALA A 20 -9.90 -8.09 -18.12
CA ALA A 20 -9.36 -9.42 -18.37
C ALA A 20 -7.84 -9.49 -18.19
N ARG A 21 -7.16 -8.33 -18.25
CA ARG A 21 -5.71 -8.20 -18.12
C ARG A 21 -5.35 -6.99 -17.25
N PRO A 22 -4.23 -7.03 -16.53
CA PRO A 22 -3.73 -5.88 -15.77
C PRO A 22 -3.66 -4.60 -16.60
N ARG A 23 -3.88 -3.45 -15.94
CA ARG A 23 -3.93 -2.15 -16.61
C ARG A 23 -2.55 -1.73 -17.13
N TYR A 24 -1.52 -2.12 -16.39
CA TYR A 24 -0.14 -1.75 -16.62
C TYR A 24 0.75 -2.98 -16.75
N GLU A 25 1.80 -2.83 -17.54
CA GLU A 25 2.87 -3.82 -17.68
C GLU A 25 3.89 -3.65 -16.55
N SER A 26 4.58 -4.75 -16.18
CA SER A 26 5.63 -4.67 -15.14
C SER A 26 6.97 -4.14 -15.66
N GLU A 27 7.22 -4.17 -16.96
CA GLU A 27 8.53 -3.82 -17.55
C GLU A 27 8.97 -2.40 -17.19
N GLY A 28 8.07 -1.42 -17.34
CA GLY A 28 8.36 -0.01 -17.07
C GLY A 28 8.76 0.26 -15.61
N ARG A 29 8.03 -0.33 -14.64
CA ARG A 29 8.36 -0.20 -13.22
C ARG A 29 9.65 -0.94 -12.83
N ILE A 30 9.86 -2.14 -13.38
CA ILE A 30 11.08 -2.92 -13.11
C ILE A 30 12.30 -2.16 -13.63
N LYS A 31 12.24 -1.63 -14.85
CA LYS A 31 13.32 -0.81 -15.41
C LYS A 31 13.60 0.42 -14.54
N LEU A 32 12.56 1.11 -14.10
CA LEU A 32 12.71 2.26 -13.21
C LEU A 32 13.37 1.89 -11.88
N PHE A 33 12.90 0.83 -11.21
CA PHE A 33 13.46 0.45 -9.92
C PHE A 33 14.89 -0.08 -10.05
N ASN A 34 15.23 -0.76 -11.15
CA ASN A 34 16.63 -1.10 -11.45
C ASN A 34 17.52 0.14 -11.63
N GLU A 35 17.03 1.21 -12.24
CA GLU A 35 17.80 2.47 -12.34
C GLU A 35 18.01 3.14 -10.98
N ILE A 36 17.03 3.06 -10.07
CA ILE A 36 17.10 3.69 -8.74
C ILE A 36 17.97 2.87 -7.78
N PHE A 37 17.72 1.56 -7.72
CA PHE A 37 18.28 0.67 -6.71
C PHE A 37 19.43 -0.18 -7.22
N GLY A 38 19.53 -0.42 -8.53
CA GLY A 38 20.53 -1.32 -9.10
C GLY A 38 20.38 -2.74 -8.56
N ASP A 39 21.51 -3.35 -8.25
CA ASP A 39 21.65 -4.68 -7.66
C ASP A 39 21.59 -4.69 -6.12
N LYS A 40 21.29 -3.54 -5.50
CA LYS A 40 21.24 -3.43 -4.04
C LYS A 40 20.20 -4.34 -3.43
N LYS A 41 20.58 -4.93 -2.31
CA LYS A 41 19.73 -5.79 -1.50
C LYS A 41 19.19 -5.05 -0.29
N ILE A 42 18.05 -5.48 0.23
CA ILE A 42 17.40 -4.83 1.36
C ILE A 42 18.24 -4.90 2.66
N GLY A 43 19.17 -5.86 2.75
CA GLY A 43 20.18 -5.96 3.80
C GLY A 43 21.22 -4.83 3.79
N GLU A 44 21.41 -4.15 2.65
CA GLU A 44 22.34 -3.02 2.49
C GLU A 44 21.73 -1.68 2.90
N SER A 45 20.45 -1.67 3.31
CA SER A 45 19.77 -0.48 3.78
C SER A 45 20.38 0.05 5.09
N THR A 46 20.58 1.36 5.19
CA THR A 46 21.04 2.01 6.43
C THR A 46 19.96 2.09 7.51
N LYS A 47 18.69 1.82 7.14
CA LYS A 47 17.54 1.73 8.05
C LYS A 47 16.82 0.40 7.85
N PRO A 48 16.30 -0.25 8.91
CA PRO A 48 15.49 -1.45 8.76
C PRO A 48 14.30 -1.21 7.82
N LEU A 49 14.11 -2.13 6.88
CA LEU A 49 13.00 -2.15 5.95
C LEU A 49 12.14 -3.39 6.18
N LEU A 50 10.84 -3.25 5.95
CA LEU A 50 9.87 -4.34 5.89
C LEU A 50 8.95 -4.10 4.69
N THR A 51 8.77 -5.11 3.84
CA THR A 51 7.70 -5.15 2.83
C THR A 51 6.81 -6.37 3.06
N ILE A 52 5.55 -6.24 2.66
CA ILE A 52 4.54 -7.31 2.76
C ILE A 52 4.08 -7.65 1.36
N SER A 53 3.94 -8.93 1.08
CA SER A 53 3.36 -9.45 -0.16
C SER A 53 2.59 -10.74 0.13
N TYR A 54 1.92 -11.28 -0.88
CA TYR A 54 1.23 -12.57 -0.80
C TYR A 54 1.71 -13.49 -1.92
N ASP A 55 2.20 -14.67 -1.55
CA ASP A 55 2.61 -15.71 -2.50
C ASP A 55 1.36 -16.48 -2.96
N ILE A 56 1.03 -16.38 -4.24
CA ILE A 56 -0.22 -16.94 -4.77
C ILE A 56 -0.17 -18.46 -4.95
N GLU A 57 1.02 -19.03 -5.15
CA GLU A 57 1.18 -20.47 -5.34
C GLU A 57 1.22 -21.19 -3.99
N LYS A 58 1.93 -20.61 -3.01
CA LYS A 58 1.98 -21.14 -1.64
C LYS A 58 0.78 -20.75 -0.78
N ARG A 59 0.01 -19.76 -1.22
CA ARG A 59 -1.21 -19.24 -0.55
C ARG A 59 -0.92 -18.67 0.84
N GLU A 60 0.21 -18.00 1.01
CA GLU A 60 0.68 -17.47 2.29
C GLU A 60 1.14 -16.01 2.18
N HIS A 61 1.10 -15.30 3.31
CA HIS A 61 1.71 -13.98 3.40
C HIS A 61 3.23 -14.11 3.49
N VAL A 62 3.95 -13.17 2.88
CA VAL A 62 5.41 -13.14 2.86
C VAL A 62 5.89 -11.78 3.35
N PHE A 63 6.84 -11.81 4.30
CA PHE A 63 7.53 -10.62 4.78
C PHE A 63 8.98 -10.64 4.30
N HIS A 64 9.37 -9.62 3.56
CA HIS A 64 10.79 -9.36 3.29
C HIS A 64 11.27 -8.26 4.21
N ASN A 65 12.36 -8.50 4.91
CA ASN A 65 12.93 -7.49 5.80
C ASN A 65 14.46 -7.60 5.89
N THR A 66 15.07 -6.49 6.31
CA THR A 66 16.54 -6.35 6.42
C THR A 66 17.21 -7.42 7.28
N PHE A 67 16.51 -8.00 8.26
CA PHE A 67 17.10 -8.95 9.21
C PHE A 67 16.95 -10.42 8.79
N SER A 68 15.78 -10.81 8.28
CA SER A 68 15.46 -12.21 7.97
C SER A 68 15.70 -12.61 6.52
N THR A 69 15.61 -11.66 5.59
CA THR A 69 15.79 -11.90 4.15
C THR A 69 16.71 -10.82 3.54
N PRO A 70 17.89 -10.56 4.13
CA PRO A 70 18.78 -9.48 3.71
C PRO A 70 19.22 -9.58 2.26
N GLU A 71 19.16 -10.78 1.66
CA GLU A 71 19.59 -11.09 0.31
C GLU A 71 18.62 -10.66 -0.79
N ILE A 72 17.36 -10.37 -0.45
CA ILE A 72 16.32 -9.97 -1.41
C ILE A 72 16.67 -8.60 -2.00
N SER A 73 16.56 -8.46 -3.33
CA SER A 73 16.80 -7.19 -4.00
C SER A 73 15.73 -6.16 -3.64
N PHE A 74 16.08 -4.87 -3.66
CA PHE A 74 15.07 -3.81 -3.48
C PHE A 74 13.98 -3.87 -4.56
N VAL A 75 14.37 -4.21 -5.80
CA VAL A 75 13.43 -4.36 -6.92
C VAL A 75 12.42 -5.45 -6.61
N ASP A 76 12.86 -6.63 -6.18
CA ASP A 76 11.97 -7.73 -5.83
C ASP A 76 11.03 -7.36 -4.68
N ALA A 77 11.57 -6.80 -3.60
CA ALA A 77 10.78 -6.45 -2.41
C ALA A 77 9.68 -5.43 -2.74
N ILE A 78 9.97 -4.42 -3.57
CA ILE A 78 9.04 -3.36 -3.96
C ILE A 78 8.04 -3.86 -5.01
N CYS A 79 8.51 -4.55 -6.06
CA CYS A 79 7.64 -5.05 -7.13
C CYS A 79 6.65 -6.11 -6.63
N ALA A 80 7.09 -7.02 -5.75
CA ALA A 80 6.22 -7.99 -5.09
C ALA A 80 5.15 -7.28 -4.24
N SER A 81 5.56 -6.33 -3.41
CA SER A 81 4.67 -5.64 -2.47
C SER A 81 3.64 -4.73 -3.13
N SER A 82 3.94 -4.20 -4.33
CA SER A 82 3.09 -3.25 -5.07
C SER A 82 2.38 -3.84 -6.29
N ALA A 83 2.41 -5.16 -6.48
CA ALA A 83 1.75 -5.85 -7.59
C ALA A 83 0.22 -5.96 -7.36
N ALA A 84 -0.46 -4.81 -7.30
CA ALA A 84 -1.89 -4.72 -7.01
C ALA A 84 -2.71 -5.45 -8.08
N PRO A 85 -3.55 -6.44 -7.71
CA PRO A 85 -4.47 -7.07 -8.65
C PRO A 85 -5.32 -6.01 -9.37
N MET A 86 -5.65 -6.27 -10.64
CA MET A 86 -6.25 -5.32 -11.60
C MET A 86 -5.27 -4.29 -12.20
N TYR A 87 -4.28 -3.81 -11.45
CA TYR A 87 -3.34 -2.80 -11.95
C TYR A 87 -2.09 -3.42 -12.56
N PHE A 88 -1.42 -4.32 -11.86
CA PHE A 88 -0.19 -4.97 -12.32
C PHE A 88 -0.36 -6.49 -12.41
N PRO A 89 0.39 -7.17 -13.30
CA PRO A 89 0.45 -8.63 -13.28
C PRO A 89 1.10 -9.11 -11.99
N THR A 90 0.82 -10.37 -11.63
CA THR A 90 1.59 -11.09 -10.61
C THR A 90 3.08 -10.98 -10.92
N TYR A 91 3.86 -10.64 -9.91
CA TYR A 91 5.29 -10.45 -10.04
C TYR A 91 6.03 -11.75 -9.73
N GLN A 92 6.87 -12.21 -10.66
CA GLN A 92 7.79 -13.31 -10.40
C GLN A 92 9.10 -12.74 -9.86
N MET A 93 9.45 -13.08 -8.63
CA MET A 93 10.74 -12.73 -8.03
C MET A 93 11.88 -13.55 -8.65
N ASP A 94 13.12 -13.12 -8.44
CA ASP A 94 14.32 -13.83 -8.94
C ASP A 94 14.42 -15.27 -8.39
N CYS A 95 13.89 -15.51 -7.18
CA CYS A 95 13.83 -16.83 -6.57
C CYS A 95 12.72 -17.74 -7.14
N GLY A 96 11.97 -17.27 -8.13
CA GLY A 96 10.90 -17.99 -8.81
C GLY A 96 9.53 -17.94 -8.13
N SER A 97 9.39 -17.29 -6.97
CA SER A 97 8.11 -17.16 -6.26
C SER A 97 7.21 -16.12 -6.93
N TRP A 98 5.90 -16.37 -6.92
CA TRP A 98 4.89 -15.53 -7.59
C TRP A 98 4.11 -14.71 -6.57
N MET A 99 4.31 -13.39 -6.59
CA MET A 99 3.82 -12.48 -5.57
C MET A 99 2.76 -11.51 -6.11
N ILE A 100 1.81 -11.17 -5.24
CA ILE A 100 0.89 -10.03 -5.41
C ILE A 100 0.97 -9.09 -4.20
N ASP A 101 0.34 -7.94 -4.35
CA ASP A 101 0.35 -6.82 -3.41
C ASP A 101 0.09 -7.19 -1.94
N GLY A 102 0.83 -6.53 -1.05
CA GLY A 102 0.71 -6.70 0.40
C GLY A 102 -0.62 -6.26 0.98
N GLY A 103 -1.35 -5.39 0.30
CA GLY A 103 -2.69 -4.94 0.67
C GLY A 103 -3.68 -6.10 0.80
N ILE A 104 -3.47 -7.20 0.06
CA ILE A 104 -4.26 -8.44 0.21
C ILE A 104 -4.09 -9.07 1.59
N VAL A 105 -2.92 -8.89 2.23
CA VAL A 105 -2.65 -9.33 3.60
C VAL A 105 -3.15 -8.28 4.59
N THR A 106 -2.69 -7.03 4.43
CA THR A 106 -3.16 -5.91 5.22
C THR A 106 -2.84 -4.59 4.53
N ASN A 107 -3.82 -3.69 4.48
CA ASN A 107 -3.64 -2.35 3.91
C ASN A 107 -3.18 -1.32 4.97
N ASN A 108 -2.98 -1.75 6.22
CA ASN A 108 -2.32 -0.97 7.27
C ASN A 108 -1.32 -1.86 8.01
N PRO A 109 -0.03 -1.81 7.63
CA PRO A 109 1.00 -2.71 8.16
C PRO A 109 1.45 -2.36 9.57
N THR A 110 0.81 -1.41 10.27
CA THR A 110 1.22 -0.91 11.60
C THR A 110 1.50 -2.03 12.60
N LEU A 111 0.54 -2.96 12.78
CA LEU A 111 0.69 -4.05 13.75
C LEU A 111 1.76 -5.06 13.32
N VAL A 112 1.90 -5.32 12.02
CA VAL A 112 2.96 -6.19 11.50
C VAL A 112 4.33 -5.54 11.74
N GLY A 113 4.47 -4.27 11.40
CA GLY A 113 5.68 -3.49 11.63
C GLY A 113 6.06 -3.42 13.10
N PHE A 114 5.09 -3.17 13.98
CA PHE A 114 5.31 -3.16 15.43
C PHE A 114 5.79 -4.52 15.95
N ALA A 115 5.16 -5.62 15.51
CA ALA A 115 5.58 -6.97 15.89
C ALA A 115 7.00 -7.32 15.40
N GLN A 116 7.33 -6.98 14.15
CA GLN A 116 8.68 -7.19 13.60
C GLN A 116 9.72 -6.32 14.31
N ALA A 117 9.38 -5.07 14.62
CA ALA A 117 10.25 -4.17 15.36
C ALA A 117 10.48 -4.67 16.79
N LYS A 118 9.47 -5.16 17.51
CA LYS A 118 9.65 -5.79 18.82
C LYS A 118 10.53 -7.05 18.77
N LYS A 119 10.48 -7.82 17.69
CA LYS A 119 11.35 -8.98 17.50
C LYS A 119 12.81 -8.56 17.27
N ALA A 120 13.04 -7.53 16.46
CA ALA A 120 14.38 -7.03 16.14
C ALA A 120 15.01 -6.22 17.30
N PHE A 121 14.18 -5.48 18.04
CA PHE A 121 14.58 -4.56 19.09
C PHE A 121 13.80 -4.86 20.39
N PRO A 122 14.03 -6.03 21.02
CA PRO A 122 13.20 -6.51 22.12
C PRO A 122 13.26 -5.64 23.38
N ASN A 123 14.37 -4.91 23.57
CA ASN A 123 14.59 -4.07 24.74
C ASN A 123 14.25 -2.59 24.50
N ASP A 124 13.91 -2.22 23.26
CA ASP A 124 13.70 -0.83 22.90
C ASP A 124 12.25 -0.42 23.17
N ASN A 125 12.08 0.84 23.57
CA ASN A 125 10.77 1.47 23.54
C ASN A 125 10.43 1.81 22.08
N ILE A 126 9.29 1.33 21.60
CA ILE A 126 8.92 1.44 20.19
C ILE A 126 7.75 2.39 20.06
N LYS A 127 8.01 3.54 19.45
CA LYS A 127 6.99 4.46 18.96
C LYS A 127 6.66 4.14 17.51
N VAL A 128 5.40 4.25 17.14
CA VAL A 128 4.91 4.01 15.78
C VAL A 128 4.18 5.23 15.25
N LEU A 129 4.82 5.89 14.28
CA LEU A 129 4.17 6.88 13.43
C LEU A 129 3.63 6.18 12.20
N SER A 130 2.31 6.16 12.06
CA SER A 130 1.61 5.54 10.95
C SER A 130 1.01 6.61 10.05
N ILE A 131 1.28 6.55 8.74
CA ILE A 131 0.80 7.55 7.77
C ILE A 131 -0.08 6.81 6.76
N GLY A 132 -1.34 7.25 6.63
CA GLY A 132 -2.27 6.71 5.66
C GLY A 132 -2.20 7.41 4.31
N SER A 133 -2.88 6.86 3.31
CA SER A 133 -3.07 7.45 1.98
C SER A 133 -4.45 8.08 1.80
N GLY A 134 -5.15 8.36 2.90
CA GLY A 134 -6.53 8.84 2.89
C GLY A 134 -7.56 7.71 2.98
N LEU A 135 -8.77 8.07 3.41
CA LEU A 135 -9.88 7.15 3.63
C LEU A 135 -11.01 7.43 2.65
N ASN A 136 -11.44 6.41 1.91
CA ASN A 136 -12.67 6.52 1.16
C ASN A 136 -13.88 6.38 2.10
N LYS A 137 -14.48 7.53 2.47
CA LYS A 137 -15.69 7.60 3.29
C LYS A 137 -16.94 7.94 2.46
N HIS A 138 -16.91 7.78 1.14
CA HIS A 138 -18.10 8.00 0.31
C HIS A 138 -19.21 7.03 0.68
N LYS A 139 -20.38 7.59 1.01
CA LYS A 139 -21.55 6.80 1.41
C LYS A 139 -22.10 6.02 0.23
N ILE A 140 -22.42 4.75 0.48
CA ILE A 140 -23.16 3.89 -0.44
C ILE A 140 -24.64 3.93 -0.06
N SER A 141 -25.52 4.07 -1.06
CA SER A 141 -26.97 4.02 -0.84
C SER A 141 -27.41 2.61 -0.50
N GLY A 142 -27.92 2.41 0.72
CA GLY A 142 -28.46 1.12 1.17
C GLY A 142 -29.67 0.64 0.35
N SER A 143 -30.52 1.57 -0.11
CA SER A 143 -31.66 1.22 -0.95
C SER A 143 -31.25 0.80 -2.37
N ALA A 144 -30.10 1.25 -2.85
CA ALA A 144 -29.54 0.77 -4.11
C ALA A 144 -28.83 -0.59 -3.91
N SER A 145 -28.03 -0.71 -2.85
CA SER A 145 -27.22 -1.91 -2.60
C SER A 145 -28.04 -3.15 -2.24
N SER A 146 -29.25 -3.00 -1.72
CA SER A 146 -30.17 -4.12 -1.47
C SER A 146 -30.57 -4.89 -2.75
N ARG A 147 -30.37 -4.30 -3.93
CA ARG A 147 -30.63 -4.93 -5.23
C ARG A 147 -29.36 -5.38 -5.94
N TRP A 148 -28.18 -5.27 -5.32
CA TRP A 148 -26.92 -5.64 -5.94
C TRP A 148 -26.60 -7.12 -5.76
N GLY A 149 -26.19 -7.77 -6.86
CA GLY A 149 -25.41 -9.01 -6.83
C GLY A 149 -23.91 -8.74 -6.89
N GLY A 150 -23.09 -9.76 -7.15
CA GLY A 150 -21.62 -9.65 -7.17
C GLY A 150 -21.08 -8.53 -8.06
N VAL A 151 -21.63 -8.36 -9.27
CA VAL A 151 -21.23 -7.26 -10.19
C VAL A 151 -21.61 -5.89 -9.63
N GLY A 152 -22.76 -5.78 -8.97
CA GLY A 152 -23.21 -4.54 -8.34
C GLY A 152 -22.27 -4.13 -7.22
N TRP A 153 -21.88 -5.07 -6.35
CA TRP A 153 -20.91 -4.83 -5.28
C TRP A 153 -19.51 -4.50 -5.81
N LEU A 154 -19.03 -5.23 -6.83
CA LEU A 154 -17.74 -4.98 -7.46
C LEU A 154 -17.66 -3.57 -8.05
N ARG A 155 -18.72 -3.11 -8.73
CA ARG A 155 -18.81 -1.75 -9.28
C ARG A 155 -18.91 -0.66 -8.22
N ASN A 156 -19.29 -1.01 -6.99
CA ASN A 156 -19.51 -0.07 -5.91
C ASN A 156 -18.55 -0.33 -4.75
N ASP A 157 -17.31 -0.67 -5.09
CA ASP A 157 -16.14 -0.54 -4.21
C ASP A 157 -16.08 -1.53 -3.04
N ILE A 158 -16.68 -2.71 -3.18
CA ILE A 158 -16.54 -3.76 -2.17
C ILE A 158 -15.07 -4.12 -1.93
N MET A 159 -14.22 -4.06 -2.95
CA MET A 159 -12.78 -4.34 -2.81
C MET A 159 -12.09 -3.28 -1.94
N GLY A 160 -12.37 -1.99 -2.16
CA GLY A 160 -11.85 -0.92 -1.30
C GLY A 160 -12.33 -1.03 0.14
N MET A 161 -13.59 -1.45 0.34
CA MET A 161 -14.14 -1.70 1.68
C MET A 161 -13.48 -2.89 2.40
N MET A 162 -13.18 -3.98 1.68
CA MET A 162 -12.49 -5.15 2.25
C MET A 162 -11.03 -4.83 2.60
N LEU A 163 -10.41 -3.93 1.85
CA LEU A 163 -9.07 -3.40 2.11
C LEU A 163 -9.08 -2.19 3.07
N ASP A 164 -10.23 -1.86 3.67
CA ASP A 164 -10.31 -0.78 4.65
C ASP A 164 -9.44 -1.10 5.87
N SER A 165 -8.83 -0.06 6.41
CA SER A 165 -7.70 -0.19 7.33
C SER A 165 -7.97 0.38 8.72
N GLU A 166 -9.18 0.89 8.94
CA GLU A 166 -9.58 1.58 10.17
C GLU A 166 -9.60 0.66 11.38
N VAL A 167 -10.07 -0.59 11.24
CA VAL A 167 -10.06 -1.56 12.34
C VAL A 167 -8.62 -1.83 12.82
N HIS A 168 -7.64 -1.84 11.91
CA HIS A 168 -6.24 -2.00 12.28
C HIS A 168 -5.69 -0.78 13.02
N ASP A 169 -6.18 0.42 12.71
CA ASP A 169 -5.85 1.67 13.41
C ASP A 169 -6.39 1.64 14.85
N ASP A 170 -7.66 1.27 15.02
CA ASP A 170 -8.30 1.14 16.34
C ASP A 170 -7.54 0.14 17.23
N ILE A 171 -7.24 -1.06 16.71
CA ILE A 171 -6.50 -2.08 17.45
C ILE A 171 -5.07 -1.61 17.78
N ALA A 172 -4.39 -0.94 16.83
CA ALA A 172 -3.04 -0.42 17.09
C ALA A 172 -3.05 0.65 18.18
N LYS A 173 -4.05 1.53 18.18
CA LYS A 173 -4.22 2.55 19.20
C LYS A 173 -4.47 1.95 20.59
N ASP A 174 -5.35 0.96 20.68
CA ASP A 174 -5.64 0.29 21.95
C ASP A 174 -4.44 -0.51 22.49
N LEU A 175 -3.65 -1.12 21.59
CA LEU A 175 -2.53 -1.97 21.97
C LEU A 175 -1.25 -1.19 22.29
N ILE A 176 -0.92 -0.18 21.47
CA ILE A 176 0.35 0.57 21.55
C ILE A 176 0.18 1.84 22.42
N GLY A 177 -1.04 2.36 22.55
CA GLY A 177 -1.37 3.49 23.41
C GLY A 177 -0.68 4.78 22.99
N GLU A 178 -0.10 5.50 23.96
CA GLU A 178 0.54 6.81 23.75
C GLU A 178 1.76 6.76 22.81
N SER A 179 2.33 5.58 22.59
CA SER A 179 3.43 5.37 21.65
C SER A 179 2.96 5.16 20.21
N TYR A 180 1.69 5.46 19.90
CA TYR A 180 1.12 5.38 18.56
C TYR A 180 0.52 6.71 18.11
N LEU A 181 0.91 7.15 16.92
CA LEU A 181 0.35 8.32 16.26
C LEU A 181 -0.01 7.96 14.81
N ARG A 182 -1.28 8.14 14.45
CA ARG A 182 -1.78 7.97 13.07
C ARG A 182 -2.06 9.32 12.43
N ILE A 183 -1.50 9.54 11.25
CA ILE A 183 -1.80 10.67 10.36
C ILE A 183 -2.64 10.15 9.20
N ASN A 184 -3.92 10.51 9.18
CA ASN A 184 -4.84 10.13 8.11
C ASN A 184 -6.07 11.05 8.09
N SER A 185 -6.82 11.05 6.98
CA SER A 185 -8.12 11.73 6.88
C SER A 185 -8.99 11.13 5.78
N PRO A 186 -10.29 11.45 5.72
CA PRO A 186 -11.09 11.22 4.52
C PRO A 186 -10.50 11.90 3.28
N LEU A 187 -10.66 11.28 2.10
CA LEU A 187 -10.18 11.78 0.80
C LEU A 187 -10.89 13.07 0.33
N GLY A 188 -12.09 13.35 0.85
CA GLY A 188 -12.86 14.53 0.48
C GLY A 188 -13.23 14.57 -1.00
N ARG A 189 -12.57 15.44 -1.77
CA ARG A 189 -12.80 15.64 -3.22
C ARG A 189 -11.73 14.99 -4.12
N ILE A 190 -10.76 14.32 -3.54
CA ILE A 190 -9.76 13.54 -4.27
C ILE A 190 -10.45 12.35 -4.93
N ASN A 191 -10.10 12.07 -6.18
CA ASN A 191 -10.55 10.86 -6.85
C ASN A 191 -9.87 9.65 -6.20
N LYS A 192 -10.68 8.69 -5.76
CA LYS A 192 -10.24 7.48 -5.05
C LYS A 192 -9.57 6.43 -5.94
N MET A 193 -9.62 6.58 -7.26
CA MET A 193 -8.97 5.63 -8.17
C MET A 193 -7.46 5.69 -7.96
N LEU A 194 -6.83 4.54 -7.68
CA LEU A 194 -5.42 4.47 -7.26
C LEU A 194 -4.44 4.98 -8.32
N ASP A 195 -4.87 5.01 -9.58
CA ASP A 195 -4.05 5.36 -10.73
C ASP A 195 -4.59 6.57 -11.51
N ASP A 196 -5.38 7.42 -10.86
CA ASP A 196 -5.67 8.75 -11.38
C ASP A 196 -4.48 9.68 -11.13
N ASP A 197 -3.61 9.75 -12.13
CA ASP A 197 -2.41 10.57 -12.20
C ASP A 197 -2.64 11.93 -12.88
N SER A 198 -3.90 12.35 -13.04
CA SER A 198 -4.20 13.68 -13.59
C SER A 198 -3.65 14.79 -12.70
N ASP A 199 -3.14 15.86 -13.33
CA ASP A 199 -2.60 17.03 -12.62
C ASP A 199 -3.59 17.59 -11.58
N GLU A 200 -4.89 17.59 -11.91
CA GLU A 200 -5.95 18.04 -11.00
C GLU A 200 -6.05 17.14 -9.76
N ASN A 201 -5.98 15.82 -9.92
CA ASN A 201 -6.07 14.91 -8.79
C ASN A 201 -4.80 14.94 -7.94
N LEU A 202 -3.63 14.98 -8.58
CA LEU A 202 -2.34 15.12 -7.91
C LEU A 202 -2.24 16.41 -7.09
N GLU A 203 -2.75 17.53 -7.61
CA GLU A 203 -2.80 18.79 -6.87
C GLU A 203 -3.72 18.69 -5.64
N LYS A 204 -4.88 18.04 -5.75
CA LYS A 204 -5.74 17.80 -4.58
C LYS A 204 -5.05 16.94 -3.52
N ILE A 205 -4.29 15.91 -3.93
CA ILE A 205 -3.50 15.08 -3.02
C ILE A 205 -2.40 15.92 -2.35
N HIS A 206 -1.71 16.77 -3.11
CA HIS A 206 -0.70 17.68 -2.58
C HIS A 206 -1.28 18.62 -1.51
N LEU A 207 -2.41 19.27 -1.82
CA LEU A 207 -3.11 20.16 -0.90
C LEU A 207 -3.58 19.44 0.37
N MET A 208 -4.04 18.19 0.26
CA MET A 208 -4.37 17.37 1.43
C MET A 208 -3.14 17.12 2.32
N GLY A 209 -1.96 16.86 1.72
CA GLY A 209 -0.70 16.74 2.46
C GLY A 209 -0.33 18.03 3.21
N MET A 210 -0.54 19.19 2.58
CA MET A 210 -0.31 20.50 3.20
C MET A 210 -1.30 20.77 4.35
N GLU A 211 -2.56 20.37 4.19
CA GLU A 211 -3.57 20.41 5.26
C GLU A 211 -3.19 19.49 6.43
N TRP A 212 -2.73 18.27 6.14
CA TRP A 212 -2.24 17.35 7.16
C TRP A 212 -1.07 17.92 7.93
N TRP A 213 -0.12 18.57 7.26
CA TRP A 213 0.98 19.25 7.94
C TRP A 213 0.48 20.36 8.86
N SER A 214 -0.46 21.18 8.38
CA SER A 214 -1.06 22.26 9.18
C SER A 214 -1.81 21.72 10.41
N LYS A 215 -2.47 20.58 10.28
CA LYS A 215 -3.29 19.97 11.33
C LYS A 215 -2.49 19.13 12.33
N PHE A 216 -1.52 18.36 11.85
CA PHE A 216 -0.83 17.33 12.61
C PHE A 216 0.68 17.60 12.80
N GLY A 217 1.25 18.60 12.13
CA GLY A 217 2.69 18.83 12.09
C GLY A 217 3.31 19.03 13.47
N GLU A 218 2.72 19.88 14.31
CA GLU A 218 3.23 20.13 15.67
C GLU A 218 3.10 18.89 16.57
N THR A 219 1.96 18.19 16.52
CA THR A 219 1.79 16.91 17.24
C THR A 219 2.80 15.86 16.78
N THR A 220 3.08 15.79 15.48
CA THR A 220 4.03 14.84 14.89
C THR A 220 5.45 15.13 15.31
N LYS A 221 5.87 16.41 15.30
CA LYS A 221 7.20 16.81 15.80
C LYS A 221 7.37 16.43 17.26
N LYS A 222 6.41 16.83 18.10
CA LYS A 222 6.43 16.49 19.53
C LYS A 222 6.52 14.98 19.76
N PHE A 223 5.74 14.20 19.02
CA PHE A 223 5.75 12.74 19.13
C PHE A 223 7.11 12.10 18.80
N ILE A 224 7.84 12.66 17.83
CA ILE A 224 9.17 12.19 17.40
C ILE A 224 10.27 12.65 18.37
N GLU A 225 10.14 13.84 18.96
CA GLU A 225 11.14 14.44 19.86
C GLU A 225 11.06 13.92 21.31
N ASP A 226 9.84 13.60 21.76
CA ASP A 226 9.60 12.92 23.05
C ASP A 226 10.17 11.48 23.06
#